data_AF-A0A843E6U2-F1
#
_entry.id   AF-A0A843E6U2-F1
#
_cell.length_a   1.000
_cell.length_b   1.000
_cell.length_c   1.000
_cell.angle_alpha   90.00
_cell.angle_beta   90.00
_cell.angle_gamma   90.00
#
_symmetry.space_group_name_H-M   'P 1'
#
loop_
_entity.id
_entity.type
_entity.pdbx_description
1 polymer ?
#
loop_
_entity_poly.entity_id
_entity_poly.type
_entity_poly.pdbx_seq_one_letter_code
_entity_poly.pdbx_strand_id
1 'polypeptide(L)' 'MSNDELKKAVAEKAVNEYIKDGMIVGLGTGSTAYYAIKRLGERVKEEGLDITCTATSVRSEELAKEFGLI' A
#
# COMPACT_ATOMS: atom_id res chain seq x y z
N MET A 1 -15.34 3.47 16.38
CA MET A 1 -14.08 3.14 15.67
C MET A 1 -12.95 3.92 16.32
N SER A 2 -11.84 3.25 16.62
CA SER A 2 -10.60 3.87 17.05
C SER A 2 -9.94 4.62 15.89
N ASN A 3 -9.01 5.53 16.20
CA ASN A 3 -8.24 6.23 15.17
C ASN A 3 -7.48 5.24 14.26
N ASP A 4 -6.97 4.15 14.83
CA ASP A 4 -6.25 3.14 14.06
C ASP A 4 -7.18 2.34 13.13
N GLU A 5 -8.39 2.02 13.58
CA GLU A 5 -9.42 1.40 12.73
C GLU A 5 -9.81 2.33 11.57
N LEU A 6 -9.95 3.64 11.82
CA LEU A 6 -10.25 4.62 10.77
C LEU A 6 -9.12 4.71 9.74
N LYS A 7 -7.87 4.77 10.19
CA LYS A 7 -6.69 4.78 9.30
C LYS A 7 -6.63 3.53 8.43
N LYS A 8 -6.85 2.36 9.02
CA LYS A 8 -6.89 1.09 8.29
C LYS A 8 -8.01 1.09 7.24
N ALA A 9 -9.23 1.46 7.63
CA ALA A 9 -10.39 1.46 6.75
C ALA A 9 -10.20 2.38 5.53
N VAL A 10 -9.72 3.62 5.73
CA VAL A 10 -9.51 4.55 4.60
C VAL A 10 -8.38 4.10 3.69
N ALA A 11 -7.32 3.52 4.26
CA ALA A 11 -6.19 3.02 3.49
C ALA A 11 -6.56 1.81 2.62
N GLU A 12 -7.27 0.83 3.20
CA GLU A 12 -7.75 -0.34 2.47
C GLU A 12 -8.75 0.05 1.38
N LYS A 13 -9.68 0.98 1.68
CA LYS A 13 -10.63 1.51 0.69
C LYS A 13 -9.91 2.16 -0.49
N ALA A 14 -8.91 3.00 -0.23
CA ALA A 14 -8.14 3.66 -1.27
C ALA A 14 -7.42 2.64 -2.18
N VAL A 15 -6.83 1.60 -1.58
CA VAL A 15 -6.16 0.56 -2.35
C VAL A 15 -7.15 -0.26 -3.17
N ASN A 16 -8.27 -0.69 -2.58
CA ASN A 16 -9.25 -1.54 -3.25
C ASN A 16 -9.98 -0.83 -4.40
N GLU A 17 -10.28 0.46 -4.25
CA GLU A 17 -11.09 1.19 -5.25
C GLU A 17 -10.26 1.81 -6.38
N TYR A 18 -9.03 2.23 -6.12
CA TYR A 18 -8.29 3.10 -7.05
C TYR A 18 -7.07 2.42 -7.70
N ILE A 19 -6.49 1.39 -7.08
CA ILE A 19 -5.34 0.69 -7.66
C ILE A 19 -5.81 -0.23 -8.78
N LYS A 20 -5.13 -0.12 -9.92
CA LYS A 20 -5.34 -0.92 -11.12
C LYS A 20 -4.02 -1.50 -11.58
N ASP A 21 -4.12 -2.59 -12.33
CA ASP A 21 -2.99 -3.22 -13.00
C ASP A 21 -2.25 -2.24 -13.92
N GLY A 22 -0.93 -2.37 -13.99
CA GLY A 22 -0.03 -1.51 -14.77
C GLY A 22 0.26 -0.13 -14.17
N MET A 23 -0.22 0.18 -12.97
CA MET A 23 0.00 1.51 -12.35
C MET A 23 1.41 1.68 -11.78
N ILE A 24 1.89 2.93 -11.84
CA ILE A 24 3.02 3.39 -11.01
C ILE A 24 2.45 4.04 -9.75
N VAL A 25 2.80 3.52 -8.59
CA VAL A 25 2.19 3.89 -7.30
C VAL A 25 3.23 4.55 -6.39
N GLY A 26 2.95 5.78 -5.98
CA GLY A 26 3.73 6.49 -4.96
C GLY A 26 3.35 6.04 -3.55
N LEU A 27 4.32 5.56 -2.77
CA LEU A 27 4.14 5.10 -1.40
C LEU A 27 4.44 6.24 -0.42
N GLY A 28 3.37 6.77 0.19
CA GLY A 28 3.45 7.78 1.25
C GLY A 28 4.10 7.24 2.53
N THR A 29 4.26 8.12 3.53
CA THR A 29 4.86 7.78 4.83
C THR A 29 3.87 8.01 5.98
N GLY A 30 3.91 7.17 7.02
CA GLY A 30 3.11 7.32 8.23
C GLY A 30 2.20 6.12 8.53
N SER A 31 1.52 6.15 9.68
CA SER A 31 0.71 5.01 10.16
C SER A 31 -0.45 4.64 9.25
N THR A 32 -1.01 5.58 8.49
CA THR A 32 -2.08 5.30 7.53
C THR A 32 -1.51 4.68 6.25
N ALA A 33 -0.38 5.20 5.78
CA ALA A 33 0.32 4.67 4.61
C ALA A 33 0.78 3.22 4.84
N TYR A 34 1.17 2.85 6.06
CA TYR A 34 1.47 1.47 6.43
C TYR A 34 0.35 0.50 6.03
N TYR A 35 -0.90 0.83 6.35
CA TYR A 35 -2.05 0.00 5.99
C TYR A 35 -2.28 -0.07 4.48
N ALA A 36 -2.02 1.01 3.75
CA ALA A 36 -2.13 1.02 2.29
C ALA A 36 -1.03 0.16 1.64
N ILE A 37 0.22 0.30 2.06
CA ILE A 37 1.35 -0.49 1.56
C ILE A 37 1.09 -1.97 1.83
N LYS A 38 0.67 -2.32 3.04
CA LYS A 38 0.33 -3.70 3.40
C LYS A 38 -0.77 -4.26 2.50
N ARG A 39 -1.91 -3.55 2.38
CA ARG A 39 -3.02 -4.02 1.56
C ARG A 39 -2.65 -4.11 0.07
N LEU A 40 -1.79 -3.21 -0.41
CA LEU A 40 -1.30 -3.22 -1.78
C LEU A 40 -0.48 -4.49 -2.05
N GLY A 41 0.45 -4.86 -1.16
CA GLY A 41 1.22 -6.09 -1.28
C GLY A 41 0.35 -7.36 -1.22
N GLU A 42 -0.67 -7.37 -0.36
CA GLU A 42 -1.67 -8.43 -0.33
C GLU A 42 -2.39 -8.56 -1.69
N ARG A 43 -2.87 -7.45 -2.28
CA ARG A 43 -3.52 -7.47 -3.59
C ARG A 43 -2.59 -7.92 -4.71
N VAL A 44 -1.34 -7.45 -4.73
CA VAL A 44 -0.35 -7.91 -5.72
C VAL A 44 -0.18 -9.42 -5.65
N LYS A 45 -0.09 -9.99 -4.45
CA LYS A 45 0.03 -11.43 -4.25
C LYS A 45 -1.24 -12.21 -4.58
N GLU A 46 -2.40 -11.69 -4.21
CA GLU A 46 -3.71 -12.34 -4.39
C GLU A 46 -4.20 -12.29 -5.84
N GLU A 47 -4.01 -11.16 -6.51
CA GLU A 47 -4.57 -10.85 -7.83
C GLU A 47 -3.52 -10.90 -8.95
N GLY A 48 -2.22 -10.95 -8.63
CA GLY A 48 -1.14 -10.97 -9.62
C GLY A 48 -0.96 -9.63 -10.34
N LEU A 49 -1.24 -8.51 -9.67
CA LEU A 49 -1.12 -7.17 -10.25
C LEU A 49 0.34 -6.84 -10.60
N ASP A 50 0.56 -6.35 -11.82
CA ASP A 50 1.82 -5.79 -12.27
C ASP A 50 1.84 -4.29 -11.99
N ILE A 51 2.52 -3.88 -10.92
CA ILE A 51 2.64 -2.47 -10.52
C ILE A 51 4.09 -2.12 -10.19
N THR A 52 4.46 -0.87 -10.44
CA THR A 52 5.75 -0.33 -10.03
C THR A 52 5.57 0.63 -8.87
N CYS A 53 6.33 0.46 -7.78
CA CYS A 53 6.22 1.32 -6.62
C CYS A 53 7.42 2.28 -6.46
N THR A 54 7.18 3.48 -5.96
CA THR A 54 8.24 4.43 -5.56
C THR A 54 7.96 4.96 -4.16
N ALA A 55 8.95 4.90 -3.26
CA ALA A 55 8.78 5.27 -1.86
C ALA A 55 9.21 6.71 -1.57
N THR A 56 8.43 7.41 -0.73
CA THR A 56 8.75 8.77 -0.27
C THR A 56 9.72 8.82 0.91
N SER A 57 10.02 7.68 1.54
CA SER A 57 10.98 7.56 2.63
C SER A 57 11.58 6.16 2.71
N VAL A 58 12.74 6.04 3.37
CA VAL A 58 13.41 4.75 3.65
C VAL A 58 12.45 3.80 4.40
N ARG A 59 11.70 4.31 5.37
CA ARG A 59 10.72 3.52 6.12
C ARG A 59 9.64 2.92 5.21
N SER A 60 9.13 3.70 4.25
CA SER A 60 8.13 3.20 3.31
C SER A 60 8.74 2.22 2.30
N GLU A 61 10.00 2.42 1.93
CA GLU A 61 10.74 1.50 1.07
C GLU A 61 10.97 0.14 1.75
N GLU A 62 11.37 0.14 3.03
CA GLU A 62 11.53 -1.07 3.84
C GLU A 62 10.22 -1.85 3.96
N LEU A 63 9.11 -1.17 4.25
CA LEU A 63 7.78 -1.78 4.28
C LEU A 63 7.39 -2.35 2.91
N ALA A 64 7.68 -1.63 1.83
CA ALA A 64 7.36 -2.10 0.49
C ALA A 64 8.15 -3.38 0.13
N LYS A 65 9.42 -3.46 0.52
CA LYS A 65 10.23 -4.69 0.41
C LYS A 65 9.66 -5.83 1.24
N GLU A 66 9.24 -5.55 2.48
CA GLU A 66 8.61 -6.56 3.36
C GLU A 66 7.35 -7.16 2.73
N PHE A 67 6.55 -6.33 2.04
CA PHE A 67 5.32 -6.77 1.37
C PHE A 67 5.50 -7.15 -0.11
N GLY A 68 6.74 -7.25 -0.61
CA GLY A 68 7.05 -7.74 -1.95
C GLY A 68 6.62 -6.80 -3.09
N LEU A 69 6.62 -5.49 -2.86
CA LEU A 69 6.23 -4.46 -3.83
C LEU A 69 7.41 -3.89 -4.62
N ILE A 70 8.64 -4.02 -4.11
CA ILE A 70 9.93 -3.64 -4.71
C ILE A 70 11.06 -4.51 -4.16
#